data_AF-A0A815THP3-F1
#
_entry.id   AF-A0A815THP3-F1
#
_cell.length_a   1.000
_cell.length_b   1.000
_cell.length_c   1.000
_cell.angle_alpha   90.00
_cell.angle_beta   90.00
_cell.angle_gamma   90.00
#
_symmetry.space_group_name_H-M   'P 1'
#
loop_
_entity.id
_entity.type
_entity.pdbx_description
1 polymer ?
#
loop_
_entity_poly.entity_id
_entity_poly.type
_entity_poly.pdbx_seq_one_letter_code
_entity_poly.pdbx_strand_id
1 'polypeptide(L)'
;RDEYNTSTGNPQQVTVQRGFWFSSHEQWKYLYLPYQDIDLQKRLFISGEKVRVHHSARNRIPGLYASVASDAKVGTYQVDYYSACGIQQIAFQPVEHESVITPYASFPVIMANESIGLAWYLNMLQGPAMQNMYGSTEATNVNGLTISPVITWDSKITTVVAMLSSHLINVTRQILTRDQTYQRFFNITEYEWSRVFGSKPLLGEDLVWSLPSVKIPRSPNGLPDFTQCRNALTTTSSTTTSSTSGSTQPISLSALHKPSYITISILLFALFMLLLK
;
A
#
# COMPACT_ATOMS: atom_id res chain seq x y z
N ARG A 1 -16.73 14.47 7.23
CA ARG A 1 -15.48 15.24 7.41
C ARG A 1 -15.00 14.94 8.81
N ASP A 2 -13.75 14.54 8.95
CA ASP A 2 -13.08 14.33 10.24
C ASP A 2 -11.70 15.00 10.20
N GLU A 3 -11.09 15.13 11.38
CA GLU A 3 -9.76 15.68 11.57
C GLU A 3 -8.84 14.66 12.27
N TYR A 4 -7.68 14.39 11.67
CA TYR A 4 -6.60 13.62 12.29
C TYR A 4 -5.66 14.54 13.06
N ASN A 5 -5.35 14.23 14.32
CA ASN A 5 -4.40 15.00 15.14
C ASN A 5 -2.98 14.43 15.02
N THR A 6 -2.05 15.19 14.44
CA THR A 6 -0.66 14.74 14.19
C THR A 6 0.21 14.64 15.45
N SER A 7 -0.21 15.22 16.57
CA SER A 7 0.47 15.12 17.87
C SER A 7 -0.54 15.05 19.03
N THR A 8 -0.09 14.58 20.20
CA THR A 8 -0.87 14.60 21.47
C THR A 8 -0.69 15.89 22.25
N GLY A 9 0.22 16.78 21.83
CA GLY A 9 0.60 18.00 22.57
C GLY A 9 0.09 19.27 21.91
N ASN A 10 0.71 19.67 20.79
CA ASN A 10 0.29 20.80 19.98
C ASN A 10 -0.26 20.27 18.64
N PRO A 11 -1.54 19.86 18.58
CA PRO A 11 -2.06 19.10 17.47
C PRO A 11 -2.18 19.97 16.22
N GLN A 12 -1.38 19.69 15.19
CA GLN A 12 -1.75 20.08 13.83
C GLN A 12 -2.85 19.10 13.39
N GLN A 13 -3.99 19.65 12.98
CA GLN A 13 -5.11 18.86 12.51
C GLN A 13 -5.01 18.71 10.99
N VAL A 14 -5.28 17.52 10.48
CA VAL A 14 -5.37 17.25 9.04
C VAL A 14 -6.80 16.87 8.71
N THR A 15 -7.43 17.64 7.82
CA THR A 15 -8.79 17.35 7.36
C THR A 15 -8.81 16.20 6.37
N VAL A 16 -9.67 15.21 6.61
CA VAL A 16 -9.80 14.01 5.76
C VAL A 16 -11.26 13.61 5.52
N GLN A 17 -11.48 12.74 4.54
CA GLN A 17 -12.72 11.96 4.45
C GLN A 17 -12.71 10.93 5.58
N ARG A 18 -13.69 10.98 6.50
CA ARG A 18 -13.90 9.91 7.48
C ARG A 18 -14.08 8.58 6.75
N GLY A 19 -13.32 7.57 7.14
CA GLY A 19 -13.44 6.22 6.62
C GLY A 19 -14.49 5.40 7.39
N PHE A 20 -14.83 4.23 6.89
CA PHE A 20 -15.56 3.24 7.66
C PHE A 20 -14.66 2.69 8.77
N TRP A 21 -13.53 2.09 8.39
CA TRP A 21 -12.37 1.85 9.26
C TRP A 21 -11.16 2.71 8.87
N PHE A 22 -11.26 3.44 7.75
CA PHE A 22 -10.14 4.07 7.07
C PHE A 22 -9.14 3.03 6.49
N SER A 23 -9.66 1.84 6.19
CA SER A 23 -8.94 0.80 5.44
C SER A 23 -8.55 1.33 4.06
N SER A 24 -7.37 0.98 3.55
CA SER A 24 -6.96 1.38 2.20
C SER A 24 -7.96 0.92 1.13
N HIS A 25 -8.65 -0.21 1.30
CA HIS A 25 -9.64 -0.71 0.32
C HIS A 25 -10.78 0.31 0.06
N GLU A 26 -11.07 1.20 1.01
CA GLU A 26 -12.13 2.21 0.88
C GLU A 26 -11.81 3.26 -0.20
N GLN A 27 -10.56 3.30 -0.67
CA GLN A 27 -10.10 4.19 -1.73
C GLN A 27 -10.28 3.60 -3.15
N TRP A 28 -10.87 2.41 -3.29
CA TRP A 28 -10.96 1.70 -4.58
C TRP A 28 -11.59 2.52 -5.70
N LYS A 29 -12.56 3.40 -5.38
CA LYS A 29 -13.23 4.27 -6.37
C LYS A 29 -12.25 5.11 -7.20
N TYR A 30 -11.11 5.49 -6.63
CA TYR A 30 -10.10 6.30 -7.31
C TYR A 30 -9.34 5.52 -8.39
N LEU A 31 -9.42 4.18 -8.42
CA LEU A 31 -8.77 3.35 -9.44
C LEU A 31 -9.43 3.45 -10.82
N TYR A 32 -10.74 3.74 -10.87
CA TYR A 32 -11.52 3.62 -12.10
C TYR A 32 -12.13 4.93 -12.58
N LEU A 33 -12.62 5.76 -11.66
CA LEU A 33 -13.30 7.00 -12.02
C LEU A 33 -12.39 8.21 -11.83
N PRO A 34 -12.56 9.28 -12.65
CA PRO A 34 -11.69 10.45 -12.64
C PRO A 34 -11.97 11.39 -11.44
N TYR A 35 -12.10 10.85 -10.23
CA TYR A 35 -12.32 11.66 -9.01
C TYR A 35 -11.20 12.69 -8.79
N GLN A 36 -9.96 12.37 -9.17
CA GLN A 36 -8.82 13.29 -9.01
C GLN A 36 -8.80 14.44 -10.03
N ASP A 37 -9.71 14.47 -11.01
CA ASP A 37 -9.88 15.63 -11.89
C ASP A 37 -10.54 16.81 -11.16
N ILE A 38 -11.16 16.55 -9.99
CA ILE A 38 -11.78 17.56 -9.12
C ILE A 38 -10.76 17.95 -8.04
N ASP A 39 -10.37 19.23 -7.98
CA ASP A 39 -9.30 19.71 -7.08
C ASP A 39 -9.53 19.34 -5.61
N LEU A 40 -10.75 19.58 -5.11
CA LEU A 40 -11.13 19.26 -3.73
C LEU A 40 -10.97 17.77 -3.41
N GLN A 41 -11.34 16.89 -4.33
CA GLN A 41 -11.18 15.44 -4.17
C GLN A 41 -9.71 15.05 -4.12
N LYS A 42 -8.92 15.58 -5.05
CA LYS A 42 -7.49 15.30 -5.15
C LYS A 42 -6.78 15.69 -3.86
N ARG A 43 -7.09 16.88 -3.32
CA ARG A 43 -6.52 17.39 -2.07
C ARG A 43 -6.91 16.55 -0.86
N LEU A 44 -8.19 16.15 -0.75
CA LEU A 44 -8.67 15.29 0.33
C LEU A 44 -8.08 13.88 0.26
N PHE A 45 -7.97 13.31 -0.94
CA PHE A 45 -7.33 12.03 -1.17
C PHE A 45 -5.85 12.07 -0.74
N ILE A 46 -5.08 13.05 -1.24
CA ILE A 46 -3.68 13.24 -0.86
C ILE A 46 -3.52 13.43 0.66
N SER A 47 -4.38 14.23 1.28
CA SER A 47 -4.35 14.46 2.74
C SER A 47 -4.61 13.17 3.51
N GLY A 48 -5.57 12.35 3.07
CA GLY A 48 -5.85 11.04 3.65
C GLY A 48 -4.64 10.09 3.55
N GLU A 49 -3.96 10.07 2.41
CA GLU A 49 -2.79 9.21 2.22
C GLU A 49 -1.56 9.69 2.97
N LYS A 50 -1.37 11.01 3.13
CA LYS A 50 -0.36 11.57 4.05
C LYS A 50 -0.62 11.13 5.49
N VAL A 51 -1.88 11.20 5.94
CA VAL A 51 -2.28 10.73 7.27
C VAL A 51 -2.02 9.24 7.42
N ARG A 52 -2.34 8.42 6.41
CA ARG A 52 -2.11 6.97 6.41
C ARG A 52 -0.65 6.61 6.72
N VAL A 53 0.28 7.19 5.97
CA VAL A 53 1.72 6.90 6.16
C VAL A 53 2.27 7.56 7.42
N HIS A 54 1.78 8.74 7.79
CA HIS A 54 2.19 9.43 8.99
C HIS A 54 1.78 8.66 10.25
N HIS A 55 0.56 8.13 10.27
CA HIS A 55 0.05 7.31 11.36
C HIS A 55 0.94 6.09 11.60
N SER A 56 1.25 5.31 10.55
CA SER A 56 2.13 4.15 10.68
C SER A 56 3.54 4.53 11.11
N ALA A 57 4.12 5.59 10.53
CA ALA A 57 5.46 6.03 10.90
C ALA A 57 5.55 6.46 12.37
N ARG A 58 4.57 7.26 12.84
CA ARG A 58 4.51 7.76 14.21
C ARG A 58 4.32 6.65 15.23
N ASN A 59 3.42 5.70 14.95
CA ASN A 59 3.11 4.59 15.85
C ASN A 59 4.06 3.40 15.70
N ARG A 60 5.14 3.55 14.91
CA ARG A 60 6.15 2.50 14.66
C ARG A 60 5.50 1.21 14.14
N ILE A 61 4.55 1.35 13.21
CA ILE A 61 3.93 0.23 12.50
C ILE A 61 4.73 -0.02 11.22
N PRO A 62 5.26 -1.24 10.99
CA PRO A 62 6.14 -1.52 9.84
C PRO A 62 5.38 -1.75 8.52
N GLY A 63 4.15 -1.27 8.42
CA GLY A 63 3.30 -1.42 7.25
C GLY A 63 2.05 -0.55 7.33
N LEU A 64 1.07 -0.87 6.50
CA LEU A 64 -0.18 -0.12 6.38
C LEU A 64 -1.37 -1.08 6.54
N TYR A 65 -2.51 -0.53 6.98
CA TYR A 65 -3.72 -1.30 7.27
C TYR A 65 -4.73 -1.28 6.13
N ALA A 66 -5.31 -2.45 5.89
CA ALA A 66 -6.50 -2.63 5.09
C ALA A 66 -7.16 -3.97 5.44
N SER A 67 -8.44 -4.12 5.12
CA SER A 67 -9.17 -5.38 5.33
C SER A 67 -8.50 -6.54 4.60
N VAL A 68 -8.24 -7.66 5.27
CA VAL A 68 -7.35 -8.69 4.73
C VAL A 68 -7.59 -10.04 5.39
N ALA A 69 -7.16 -11.13 4.77
CA ALA A 69 -7.08 -12.41 5.48
C ALA A 69 -6.07 -12.31 6.65
N SER A 70 -6.43 -12.85 7.80
CA SER A 70 -5.57 -12.86 8.99
C SER A 70 -4.27 -13.62 8.74
N ASP A 71 -3.29 -13.44 9.60
CA ASP A 71 -2.18 -14.37 9.69
C ASP A 71 -2.67 -15.77 10.10
N ALA A 72 -1.99 -16.81 9.62
CA ALA A 72 -2.37 -18.19 9.88
C ALA A 72 -2.11 -18.58 11.35
N LYS A 73 -3.03 -19.33 11.94
CA LYS A 73 -2.85 -19.89 13.29
C LYS A 73 -1.64 -20.82 13.30
N VAL A 74 -0.79 -20.71 14.32
CA VAL A 74 0.46 -21.47 14.44
C VAL A 74 0.21 -22.97 14.23
N GLY A 75 0.96 -23.58 13.32
CA GLY A 75 0.84 -25.01 13.00
C GLY A 75 -0.33 -25.35 12.06
N THR A 76 -1.03 -24.36 11.51
CA THR A 76 -2.16 -24.56 10.58
C THR A 76 -2.04 -23.67 9.34
N TYR A 77 -2.90 -23.91 8.35
CA TYR A 77 -3.14 -23.01 7.22
C TYR A 77 -4.48 -22.27 7.30
N GLN A 78 -5.12 -22.29 8.47
CA GLN A 78 -6.40 -21.64 8.67
C GLN A 78 -6.19 -20.16 8.90
N VAL A 79 -6.89 -19.35 8.10
CA VAL A 79 -6.93 -17.89 8.20
C VAL A 79 -8.38 -17.46 8.39
N ASP A 80 -8.59 -16.49 9.26
CA ASP A 80 -9.86 -15.77 9.40
C ASP A 80 -9.83 -14.55 8.46
N TYR A 81 -10.92 -13.78 8.35
CA TYR A 81 -10.92 -12.52 7.59
C TYR A 81 -11.05 -11.34 8.55
N TYR A 82 -10.05 -10.45 8.52
CA TYR A 82 -10.00 -9.26 9.35
C TYR A 82 -10.51 -8.06 8.54
N SER A 83 -11.79 -7.74 8.71
CA SER A 83 -12.41 -6.58 8.07
C SER A 83 -11.96 -5.26 8.69
N ALA A 84 -11.98 -5.18 10.03
CA ALA A 84 -11.82 -3.95 10.81
C ALA A 84 -10.35 -3.57 11.04
N CYS A 85 -9.59 -3.40 9.96
CA CYS A 85 -8.21 -2.93 9.95
C CYS A 85 -8.14 -1.50 9.39
N GLY A 86 -7.61 -0.53 10.14
CA GLY A 86 -7.54 0.84 9.67
C GLY A 86 -6.99 1.84 10.69
N ILE A 87 -7.54 3.05 10.74
CA ILE A 87 -7.04 4.13 11.62
C ILE A 87 -8.19 4.65 12.48
N GLN A 88 -8.22 4.25 13.76
CA GLN A 88 -9.35 4.51 14.66
C GLN A 88 -9.73 5.98 14.78
N GLN A 89 -8.75 6.90 14.76
CA GLN A 89 -9.00 8.34 14.95
C GLN A 89 -9.91 8.97 13.88
N ILE A 90 -9.95 8.39 12.69
CA ILE A 90 -10.67 8.90 11.51
C ILE A 90 -11.56 7.82 10.89
N ALA A 91 -11.92 6.83 11.71
CA ALA A 91 -12.83 5.75 11.39
C ALA A 91 -14.21 6.01 12.00
N PHE A 92 -15.25 5.62 11.28
CA PHE A 92 -16.62 5.62 11.79
C PHE A 92 -16.90 4.41 12.70
N GLN A 93 -16.36 3.24 12.34
CA GLN A 93 -16.49 2.00 13.11
C GLN A 93 -15.28 1.77 14.01
N PRO A 94 -15.43 0.97 15.08
CA PRO A 94 -14.31 0.44 15.83
C PRO A 94 -13.35 -0.33 14.93
N VAL A 95 -12.06 -0.02 15.04
CA VAL A 95 -10.96 -0.82 14.48
C VAL A 95 -10.65 -1.92 15.48
N GLU A 96 -10.68 -3.18 15.02
CA GLU A 96 -10.54 -4.36 15.89
C GLU A 96 -9.18 -5.05 15.70
N HIS A 97 -8.52 -4.82 14.57
CA HIS A 97 -7.32 -5.55 14.18
C HIS A 97 -6.20 -4.59 13.73
N GLU A 98 -5.22 -4.39 14.60
CA GLU A 98 -4.03 -3.56 14.35
C GLU A 98 -2.73 -4.39 14.34
N SER A 99 -2.84 -5.71 14.51
CA SER A 99 -1.68 -6.62 14.54
C SER A 99 -1.25 -7.12 13.17
N VAL A 100 -2.06 -6.94 12.12
CA VAL A 100 -1.81 -7.45 10.77
C VAL A 100 -1.72 -6.29 9.77
N ILE A 101 -0.68 -6.31 8.95
CA ILE A 101 -0.42 -5.35 7.88
C ILE A 101 -0.33 -6.07 6.55
N THR A 102 -0.57 -5.35 5.45
CA THR A 102 -0.63 -5.96 4.12
C THR A 102 -0.02 -5.07 3.04
N PRO A 103 0.78 -5.62 2.11
CA PRO A 103 1.40 -4.85 1.04
C PRO A 103 0.39 -4.01 0.25
N TYR A 104 -0.79 -4.54 -0.07
CA TYR A 104 -1.76 -3.79 -0.89
C TYR A 104 -2.29 -2.53 -0.22
N ALA A 105 -2.18 -2.40 1.10
CA ALA A 105 -2.58 -1.17 1.78
C ALA A 105 -1.77 0.05 1.32
N SER A 106 -0.68 -0.12 0.56
CA SER A 106 0.04 0.97 -0.10
C SER A 106 -0.58 1.43 -1.43
N PHE A 107 -1.56 0.73 -2.01
CA PHE A 107 -2.11 1.08 -3.33
C PHE A 107 -2.60 2.54 -3.42
N PRO A 108 -3.36 3.10 -2.46
CA PRO A 108 -3.81 4.48 -2.59
C PRO A 108 -2.64 5.47 -2.39
N VAL A 109 -1.65 5.12 -1.58
CA VAL A 109 -0.42 5.91 -1.44
C VAL A 109 0.36 5.94 -2.74
N ILE A 110 0.49 4.81 -3.45
CA ILE A 110 1.15 4.74 -4.77
C ILE A 110 0.47 5.69 -5.76
N MET A 111 -0.87 5.75 -5.76
CA MET A 111 -1.62 6.65 -6.62
C MET A 111 -1.43 8.13 -6.27
N ALA A 112 -1.23 8.45 -4.99
CA ALA A 112 -1.04 9.82 -4.52
C ALA A 112 0.42 10.30 -4.64
N ASN A 113 1.38 9.40 -4.39
CA ASN A 113 2.81 9.60 -4.47
C ASN A 113 3.52 8.24 -4.64
N GLU A 114 3.90 7.94 -5.88
CA GLU A 114 4.46 6.64 -6.28
C GLU A 114 5.68 6.24 -5.44
N SER A 115 6.65 7.14 -5.26
CA SER A 115 7.89 6.83 -4.53
C SER A 115 7.63 6.49 -3.06
N ILE A 116 6.74 7.24 -2.39
CA ILE A 116 6.38 6.99 -0.99
C ILE A 116 5.60 5.68 -0.88
N GLY A 117 4.62 5.46 -1.76
CA GLY A 117 3.83 4.23 -1.77
C GLY A 117 4.69 2.99 -2.00
N LEU A 118 5.62 3.04 -2.95
CA LEU A 118 6.55 1.96 -3.23
C LEU A 118 7.55 1.72 -2.09
N ALA A 119 7.96 2.75 -1.35
CA ALA A 119 8.80 2.57 -0.16
C ALA A 119 8.08 1.78 0.94
N TRP A 120 6.80 2.07 1.19
CA TRP A 120 5.97 1.31 2.13
C TRP A 120 5.68 -0.12 1.65
N TYR A 121 5.38 -0.28 0.36
CA TYR A 121 5.22 -1.59 -0.27
C TYR A 121 6.47 -2.44 -0.08
N LEU A 122 7.64 -1.90 -0.42
CA LEU A 122 8.93 -2.57 -0.27
C LEU A 122 9.25 -2.93 1.19
N ASN A 123 8.97 -2.04 2.15
CA ASN A 123 9.18 -2.33 3.57
C ASN A 123 8.41 -3.56 4.03
N MET A 124 7.18 -3.72 3.55
CA MET A 124 6.36 -4.91 3.85
C MET A 124 6.86 -6.16 3.11
N LEU A 125 7.32 -6.03 1.86
CA LEU A 125 7.90 -7.15 1.10
C LEU A 125 9.23 -7.68 1.68
N GLN A 126 9.94 -6.86 2.44
CA GLN A 126 11.19 -7.27 3.10
C GLN A 126 10.95 -8.12 4.36
N GLY A 127 9.69 -8.28 4.80
CA GLY A 127 9.32 -9.16 5.90
C GLY A 127 9.56 -10.65 5.59
N PRO A 128 9.70 -11.48 6.64
CA PRO A 128 9.71 -12.95 6.52
C PRO A 128 8.61 -13.48 5.62
N ALA A 129 8.97 -14.27 4.60
CA ALA A 129 8.02 -14.93 3.70
C ALA A 129 6.98 -13.98 3.06
N MET A 130 7.28 -12.68 2.95
CA MET A 130 6.40 -11.70 2.33
C MET A 130 6.52 -11.60 0.81
N GLN A 131 7.40 -12.42 0.23
CA GLN A 131 7.53 -12.65 -1.20
C GLN A 131 7.52 -14.15 -1.46
N ASN A 132 6.82 -14.54 -2.52
CA ASN A 132 6.73 -15.90 -3.02
C ASN A 132 6.88 -15.89 -4.56
N MET A 133 6.83 -17.07 -5.19
CA MET A 133 6.98 -17.19 -6.65
C MET A 133 5.90 -16.45 -7.47
N TYR A 134 4.84 -15.98 -6.81
CA TYR A 134 3.74 -15.21 -7.40
C TYR A 134 3.73 -13.74 -6.94
N GLY A 135 4.84 -13.23 -6.36
CA GLY A 135 4.99 -11.85 -5.90
C GLY A 135 4.75 -11.70 -4.39
N SER A 136 4.07 -10.64 -3.97
CA SER A 136 3.74 -10.40 -2.55
C SER A 136 2.93 -11.54 -1.91
N THR A 137 3.17 -11.79 -0.63
CA THR A 137 2.25 -12.57 0.23
C THR A 137 1.13 -11.66 0.73
N GLU A 138 -0.04 -12.24 1.02
CA GLU A 138 -1.27 -11.53 1.42
C GLU A 138 -1.04 -10.54 2.57
N ALA A 139 -0.51 -11.00 3.71
CA ALA A 139 -0.38 -10.19 4.90
C ALA A 139 0.63 -10.79 5.88
N THR A 140 1.04 -10.01 6.87
CA THR A 140 1.89 -10.46 7.98
C THR A 140 1.53 -9.76 9.27
N ASN A 141 1.77 -10.45 10.37
CA ASN A 141 1.74 -9.83 11.67
C ASN A 141 2.86 -8.77 11.79
N VAL A 142 2.60 -7.64 12.44
CA VAL A 142 3.56 -6.55 12.64
C VAL A 142 4.85 -7.01 13.33
N ASN A 143 4.80 -8.11 14.09
CA ASN A 143 5.96 -8.71 14.75
C ASN A 143 6.79 -9.65 13.85
N GLY A 144 6.32 -9.97 12.64
CA GLY A 144 7.03 -10.82 11.66
C GLY A 144 7.05 -12.32 11.99
N LEU A 145 6.28 -12.79 12.97
CA LEU A 145 6.28 -14.20 13.39
C LEU A 145 5.37 -15.07 12.53
N THR A 146 4.35 -14.49 11.92
CA THR A 146 3.31 -15.18 11.15
C THR A 146 2.94 -14.38 9.91
N ILE A 147 2.46 -15.11 8.90
CA ILE A 147 1.95 -14.56 7.63
C ILE A 147 0.56 -15.12 7.37
N SER A 148 -0.15 -14.49 6.45
CA SER A 148 -1.29 -15.08 5.78
C SER A 148 -0.80 -15.77 4.49
N PRO A 149 -0.65 -17.11 4.45
CA PRO A 149 -0.04 -17.82 3.32
C PRO A 149 -1.05 -18.05 2.19
N VAL A 150 -1.83 -17.02 1.85
CA VAL A 150 -2.81 -17.04 0.77
C VAL A 150 -2.45 -16.02 -0.31
N ILE A 151 -3.13 -16.13 -1.44
CA ILE A 151 -2.94 -15.26 -2.61
C ILE A 151 -4.32 -14.86 -3.08
N THR A 152 -4.63 -13.57 -3.01
CA THR A 152 -5.92 -13.03 -3.44
C THR A 152 -5.73 -11.94 -4.50
N TRP A 153 -6.80 -11.64 -5.24
CA TRP A 153 -6.81 -10.52 -6.17
C TRP A 153 -6.70 -9.19 -5.41
N ASP A 154 -7.48 -9.03 -4.34
CA ASP A 154 -7.51 -7.84 -3.49
C ASP A 154 -6.12 -7.46 -2.95
N SER A 155 -5.35 -8.41 -2.41
CA SER A 155 -4.05 -8.10 -1.79
C SER A 155 -2.89 -7.96 -2.76
N LYS A 156 -3.12 -8.18 -4.06
CA LYS A 156 -2.04 -8.21 -5.07
C LYS A 156 -2.37 -7.37 -6.28
N ILE A 157 -3.41 -7.78 -7.00
CA ILE A 157 -3.75 -7.18 -8.29
C ILE A 157 -4.25 -5.75 -8.09
N THR A 158 -4.89 -5.41 -6.97
CA THR A 158 -5.23 -4.02 -6.62
C THR A 158 -4.00 -3.10 -6.67
N THR A 159 -2.85 -3.56 -6.18
CA THR A 159 -1.59 -2.79 -6.22
C THR A 159 -1.09 -2.62 -7.66
N VAL A 160 -1.19 -3.67 -8.48
CA VAL A 160 -0.84 -3.61 -9.90
C VAL A 160 -1.75 -2.65 -10.65
N VAL A 161 -3.07 -2.69 -10.39
CA VAL A 161 -4.05 -1.77 -10.96
C VAL A 161 -3.74 -0.32 -10.54
N ALA A 162 -3.33 -0.09 -9.28
CA ALA A 162 -2.91 1.23 -8.81
C ALA A 162 -1.68 1.76 -9.54
N MET A 163 -0.68 0.92 -9.81
CA MET A 163 0.50 1.30 -10.62
C MET A 163 0.11 1.67 -12.06
N LEU A 164 -1.00 1.15 -12.57
CA LEU A 164 -1.52 1.42 -13.92
C LEU A 164 -2.66 2.45 -13.93
N SER A 165 -3.05 3.02 -12.78
CA SER A 165 -4.33 3.72 -12.64
C SER A 165 -4.44 4.95 -13.52
N SER A 166 -3.35 5.67 -13.77
CA SER A 166 -3.33 6.85 -14.64
C SER A 166 -3.86 6.55 -16.05
N HIS A 167 -3.50 5.39 -16.60
CA HIS A 167 -3.97 4.94 -17.90
C HIS A 167 -5.43 4.48 -17.85
N LEU A 168 -5.81 3.73 -16.82
CA LEU A 168 -7.18 3.24 -16.65
C LEU A 168 -8.17 4.38 -16.48
N ILE A 169 -7.85 5.37 -15.64
CA ILE A 169 -8.66 6.57 -15.45
C ILE A 169 -8.78 7.36 -16.74
N ASN A 170 -7.73 7.43 -17.57
CA ASN A 170 -7.79 8.10 -18.86
C ASN A 170 -8.75 7.41 -19.83
N VAL A 171 -8.75 6.07 -19.87
CA VAL A 171 -9.73 5.30 -20.66
C VAL A 171 -11.15 5.59 -20.17
N THR A 172 -11.39 5.56 -18.85
CA THR A 172 -12.69 5.90 -18.28
C THR A 172 -13.12 7.32 -18.62
N ARG A 173 -12.20 8.30 -18.56
CA ARG A 173 -12.47 9.69 -18.96
C ARG A 173 -12.90 9.77 -20.42
N GLN A 174 -12.22 9.08 -21.33
CA GLN A 174 -12.57 9.06 -22.74
C GLN A 174 -13.97 8.47 -22.98
N ILE A 175 -14.30 7.38 -22.28
CA ILE A 175 -15.63 6.75 -22.35
C ILE A 175 -16.71 7.71 -21.81
N LEU A 176 -16.51 8.29 -20.63
CA LEU A 176 -17.45 9.23 -20.03
C LEU A 176 -17.67 10.49 -20.90
N THR A 177 -16.61 10.99 -21.55
CA THR A 177 -16.70 12.13 -22.47
C THR A 177 -17.46 11.75 -23.74
N ARG A 178 -17.15 10.59 -24.35
CA ARG A 178 -17.88 10.06 -25.51
C ARG A 178 -19.37 9.91 -25.21
N ASP A 179 -19.68 9.42 -24.02
CA ASP A 179 -21.06 9.15 -23.58
C ASP A 179 -21.74 10.40 -22.99
N GLN A 180 -21.08 11.57 -23.03
CA GLN A 180 -21.58 12.85 -22.51
C GLN A 180 -21.98 12.83 -21.01
N THR A 181 -21.42 11.90 -20.24
CA THR A 181 -21.68 11.74 -18.80
C THR A 181 -20.57 12.33 -17.92
N TYR A 182 -19.41 12.67 -18.49
CA TYR A 182 -18.28 13.25 -17.75
C TYR A 182 -18.66 14.51 -16.96
N GLN A 183 -19.33 15.48 -17.60
CA GLN A 183 -19.68 16.74 -16.92
C GLN A 183 -20.67 16.51 -15.77
N ARG A 184 -21.60 15.56 -15.93
CA ARG A 184 -22.53 15.18 -14.86
C ARG A 184 -21.78 14.57 -13.69
N PHE A 185 -20.84 13.65 -13.95
CA PHE A 185 -19.99 13.06 -12.92
C PHE A 185 -19.21 14.15 -12.16
N PHE A 186 -18.57 15.06 -12.89
CA PHE A 186 -17.79 16.16 -12.32
C PHE A 186 -18.65 17.04 -11.41
N ASN A 187 -19.76 17.56 -11.95
CA ASN A 187 -20.63 18.51 -11.24
C ASN A 187 -21.25 17.91 -9.98
N ILE A 188 -21.76 16.67 -10.05
CA ILE A 188 -22.36 16.00 -8.87
C ILE A 188 -21.28 15.78 -7.81
N THR A 189 -20.11 15.30 -8.21
CA THR A 189 -19.04 14.99 -7.27
C THR A 189 -18.48 16.25 -6.62
N GLU A 190 -18.26 17.33 -7.39
CA GLU A 190 -17.83 18.62 -6.86
C GLU A 190 -18.88 19.22 -5.91
N TYR A 191 -20.15 19.20 -6.32
CA TYR A 191 -21.25 19.72 -5.51
C TYR A 191 -21.38 18.99 -4.18
N GLU A 192 -21.49 17.66 -4.18
CA GLU A 192 -21.67 16.89 -2.93
C GLU A 192 -20.49 17.04 -1.98
N TRP A 193 -19.27 17.16 -2.50
CA TRP A 193 -18.09 17.29 -1.67
C TRP A 193 -17.87 18.71 -1.17
N SER A 194 -18.16 19.73 -1.97
CA SER A 194 -18.11 21.12 -1.53
C SER A 194 -19.14 21.42 -0.43
N ARG A 195 -20.29 20.74 -0.41
CA ARG A 195 -21.26 20.85 0.70
C ARG A 195 -20.66 20.47 2.06
N VAL A 196 -19.77 19.48 2.08
CA VAL A 196 -19.18 18.94 3.32
C VAL A 196 -17.83 19.60 3.64
N PHE A 197 -17.03 19.90 2.62
CA PHE A 197 -15.64 20.34 2.78
C PHE A 197 -15.38 21.77 2.30
N GLY A 198 -16.31 22.43 1.60
CA GLY A 198 -16.12 23.76 1.02
C GLY A 198 -16.41 24.92 1.98
N SER A 199 -17.13 24.69 3.08
CA SER A 199 -17.49 25.74 4.04
C SER A 199 -16.34 26.16 4.96
N LYS A 200 -15.29 25.36 5.06
CA LYS A 200 -14.11 25.61 5.91
C LYS A 200 -12.84 25.19 5.17
N PRO A 201 -11.72 25.91 5.36
CA PRO A 201 -10.42 25.48 4.84
C PRO A 201 -10.11 24.02 5.22
N LEU A 202 -9.40 23.31 4.33
CA LEU A 202 -8.81 22.04 4.66
C LEU A 202 -7.61 22.30 5.57
N LEU A 203 -7.57 21.64 6.72
CA LEU A 203 -6.47 21.77 7.68
C LEU A 203 -5.34 20.82 7.32
N GLY A 204 -4.09 21.23 7.58
CA GLY A 204 -2.92 20.36 7.55
C GLY A 204 -2.51 19.83 6.18
N GLU A 205 -2.87 20.53 5.10
CA GLU A 205 -2.49 20.15 3.73
C GLU A 205 -0.97 20.13 3.51
N ASP A 206 -0.24 20.86 4.34
CA ASP A 206 1.22 20.96 4.41
C ASP A 206 1.89 19.78 5.13
N LEU A 207 1.14 18.83 5.70
CA LEU A 207 1.70 17.63 6.32
C LEU A 207 2.69 16.94 5.37
N VAL A 208 3.90 16.66 5.86
CA VAL A 208 4.96 16.06 5.05
C VAL A 208 4.72 14.55 4.92
N TRP A 209 5.00 14.00 3.74
CA TRP A 209 4.99 12.55 3.52
C TRP A 209 5.95 11.83 4.46
N SER A 210 5.48 10.74 5.08
CA SER A 210 6.31 9.93 5.98
C SER A 210 6.78 8.66 5.29
N LEU A 211 8.07 8.36 5.43
CA LEU A 211 8.66 7.08 5.04
C LEU A 211 8.46 6.04 6.18
N PRO A 212 8.61 4.73 5.89
CA PRO A 212 8.65 3.71 6.93
C PRO A 212 9.70 4.03 7.99
N SER A 213 9.30 4.08 9.26
CA SER A 213 10.19 4.38 10.40
C SER A 213 10.78 3.12 11.04
N VAL A 214 10.19 1.95 10.77
CA VAL A 214 10.60 0.64 11.28
C VAL A 214 10.38 -0.44 10.24
N LYS A 215 11.13 -1.54 10.37
CA LYS A 215 11.03 -2.74 9.53
C LYS A 215 10.26 -3.82 10.28
N ILE A 216 9.68 -4.76 9.53
CA ILE A 216 9.11 -5.98 10.10
C ILE A 216 10.26 -6.76 10.79
N PRO A 217 10.15 -7.12 12.07
CA PRO A 217 11.20 -7.85 12.77
C PRO A 217 11.54 -9.17 12.09
N ARG A 218 12.84 -9.52 12.11
CA ARG A 218 13.36 -10.77 11.56
C ARG A 218 14.18 -11.48 12.64
N SER A 219 13.72 -12.64 13.09
CA SER A 219 14.45 -13.47 14.06
C SER A 219 15.17 -14.61 13.33
N PRO A 220 16.42 -14.96 13.70
CA PRO A 220 17.12 -16.13 13.15
C PRO A 220 16.36 -17.45 13.31
N ASN A 221 15.58 -17.56 14.39
CA ASN A 221 14.71 -18.71 14.68
C ASN A 221 13.23 -18.40 14.35
N GLY A 222 12.97 -17.32 13.61
CA GLY A 222 11.64 -16.88 13.23
C GLY A 222 11.13 -17.57 11.97
N LEU A 223 10.07 -17.01 11.40
CA LEU A 223 9.48 -17.50 10.16
C LEU A 223 10.53 -17.44 9.02
N PRO A 224 10.88 -18.57 8.37
CA PRO A 224 11.78 -18.56 7.23
C PRO A 224 11.08 -18.09 5.96
N ASP A 225 11.84 -17.56 5.00
CA ASP A 225 11.31 -17.33 3.65
C ASP A 225 10.89 -18.64 2.97
N PHE A 226 9.99 -18.54 2.00
CA PHE A 226 9.64 -19.68 1.16
C PHE A 226 10.88 -20.24 0.45
N THR A 227 11.01 -21.57 0.40
CA THR A 227 12.18 -22.25 -0.18
C THR A 227 12.43 -21.88 -1.64
N GLN A 228 11.38 -21.56 -2.38
CA GLN A 228 11.42 -21.14 -3.79
C GLN A 228 11.59 -19.62 -3.99
N CYS A 229 11.53 -18.82 -2.92
CA CYS A 229 11.64 -17.36 -2.98
C CYS A 229 12.35 -16.85 -1.72
N ARG A 230 13.69 -16.95 -1.72
CA ARG A 230 14.52 -16.48 -0.62
C ARG A 230 15.07 -15.09 -0.93
N ASN A 231 15.04 -14.21 0.05
CA ASN A 231 15.82 -12.97 -0.05
C ASN A 231 17.32 -13.31 -0.04
N ALA A 232 17.99 -13.07 -1.16
CA ALA A 232 19.43 -13.35 -1.33
C ALA A 232 20.35 -12.49 -0.44
N LEU A 233 19.82 -11.39 0.13
CA LEU A 233 20.55 -10.48 1.03
C LEU A 233 20.82 -11.08 2.43
N THR A 234 20.34 -12.28 2.72
CA THR A 234 20.43 -12.93 4.03
C THR A 234 21.44 -14.08 4.11
N THR A 235 22.17 -14.39 3.03
CA THR A 235 23.06 -15.57 2.97
C THR A 235 24.52 -15.28 3.37
N THR A 236 24.88 -14.06 3.79
CA THR A 236 26.29 -13.67 4.02
C THR A 236 26.74 -13.60 5.49
N SER A 237 25.98 -14.11 6.46
CA SER A 237 26.36 -14.06 7.88
C SER A 237 26.43 -15.43 8.56
N SER A 238 26.98 -16.44 7.88
CA SER A 238 27.41 -17.68 8.57
C SER A 238 28.51 -18.43 7.82
N THR A 239 29.68 -17.80 7.63
CA THR A 239 31.00 -18.46 7.69
C THR A 239 32.06 -17.37 7.71
N THR A 240 32.65 -17.09 8.87
CA THR A 240 33.92 -16.35 8.95
C THR A 240 34.91 -17.20 9.73
N THR A 241 35.58 -18.09 9.01
CA THR A 241 36.99 -18.39 9.29
C THR A 241 37.83 -17.34 8.58
N SER A 242 38.75 -16.79 9.33
CA SER A 242 39.75 -15.78 8.99
C SER A 242 40.50 -16.00 7.67
N SER A 243 40.57 -14.98 6.83
CA SER A 243 41.83 -14.53 6.21
C SER A 243 41.66 -13.16 5.53
N THR A 244 42.60 -12.28 5.86
CA THR A 244 42.93 -10.96 5.30
C THR A 244 43.07 -10.93 3.77
N SER A 245 42.46 -9.92 3.13
CA SER A 245 43.11 -8.95 2.21
C SER A 245 42.06 -8.09 1.51
N GLY A 246 42.23 -6.77 1.55
CA GLY A 246 41.32 -5.82 0.92
C GLY A 246 41.38 -5.86 -0.61
N SER A 247 40.21 -5.87 -1.24
CA SER A 247 39.99 -5.21 -2.53
C SER A 247 38.50 -4.88 -2.66
N THR A 248 38.17 -3.60 -2.81
CA THR A 248 36.84 -3.12 -3.20
C THR A 248 36.61 -3.46 -4.66
N GLN A 249 35.87 -4.55 -4.92
CA GLN A 249 35.31 -4.84 -6.23
C GLN A 249 33.97 -4.11 -6.37
N PRO A 250 33.71 -3.42 -7.50
CA PRO A 250 32.43 -2.78 -7.74
C PRO A 250 31.34 -3.83 -7.94
N ILE A 251 30.15 -3.56 -7.40
CA ILE A 251 28.96 -4.39 -7.58
C ILE A 251 28.65 -4.44 -9.09
N SER A 252 28.88 -5.61 -9.70
CA SER A 252 28.51 -5.85 -11.09
C SER A 252 26.99 -5.86 -11.24
N LEU A 253 26.46 -4.96 -12.06
CA LEU A 253 25.04 -4.93 -12.47
C LEU A 253 24.58 -6.19 -13.23
N SER A 254 25.48 -7.14 -13.52
CA SER A 254 25.14 -8.39 -14.22
C SER A 254 24.35 -9.41 -13.38
N ALA A 255 24.21 -9.21 -12.06
CA ALA A 255 23.40 -10.09 -11.21
C ALA A 255 21.88 -9.82 -11.32
N LEU A 256 21.46 -8.76 -12.03
CA LEU A 256 20.05 -8.44 -12.28
C LEU A 256 19.49 -9.05 -13.58
N HIS A 257 20.23 -9.92 -14.27
CA HIS A 257 19.85 -10.52 -15.55
C HIS A 257 19.35 -11.96 -15.42
N LYS A 258 18.32 -12.16 -14.59
CA LYS A 258 17.31 -13.18 -14.89
C LYS A 258 15.97 -12.47 -14.94
N PRO A 259 15.27 -12.44 -16.09
CA PRO A 259 13.93 -11.89 -16.12
C PRO A 259 13.11 -12.64 -15.08
N SER A 260 12.77 -11.95 -14.01
CA SER A 260 11.86 -12.50 -13.02
C SER A 260 10.54 -12.82 -13.73
N TYR A 261 9.83 -13.85 -13.29
CA TYR A 261 8.50 -14.17 -13.83
C TYR A 261 7.57 -12.93 -13.85
N ILE A 262 7.79 -11.97 -12.94
CA ILE A 262 7.10 -10.68 -12.88
C ILE A 262 7.29 -9.86 -14.16
N THR A 263 8.50 -9.82 -14.72
CA THR A 263 8.78 -9.09 -15.97
C THR A 263 8.02 -9.71 -17.15
N ILE A 264 7.94 -11.04 -17.19
CA ILE A 264 7.22 -11.79 -18.23
C ILE A 264 5.71 -11.61 -18.08
N SER A 265 5.17 -11.66 -16.85
CA SER A 265 3.75 -11.46 -16.58
C SER A 265 3.28 -10.03 -16.85
N ILE A 266 4.08 -9.01 -16.51
CA ILE A 266 3.79 -7.60 -16.84
C ILE A 266 3.83 -7.39 -18.35
N LEU A 267 4.81 -7.98 -19.05
CA LEU A 267 4.88 -7.95 -20.53
C LEU A 267 3.68 -8.65 -21.17
N LEU A 268 3.27 -9.82 -20.67
CA LEU A 268 2.10 -10.54 -21.19
C LEU A 268 0.80 -9.80 -20.93
N PHE A 269 0.65 -9.18 -19.75
CA PHE A 269 -0.51 -8.34 -19.45
C PHE A 269 -0.54 -7.09 -20.33
N ALA A 270 0.60 -6.41 -20.49
CA ALA A 270 0.71 -5.26 -21.39
C ALA A 270 0.43 -5.65 -22.85
N LEU A 271 0.92 -6.81 -23.31
CA LEU A 271 0.67 -7.35 -24.65
C LEU A 271 -0.82 -7.70 -24.83
N PHE A 272 -1.45 -8.33 -23.84
CA PHE A 272 -2.88 -8.64 -23.86
C PHE A 272 -3.73 -7.36 -23.92
N MET A 273 -3.37 -6.33 -23.14
CA MET A 273 -4.05 -5.03 -23.17
C MET A 273 -3.83 -4.27 -24.49
N LEU A 274 -2.69 -4.48 -25.17
CA LEU A 274 -2.42 -3.91 -26.49
C LEU A 274 -3.15 -4.65 -27.62
N LEU A 275 -3.37 -5.96 -27.49
CA LEU A 275 -4.10 -6.81 -28.44
C LEU A 275 -5.63 -6.70 -28.33
N LEU A 276 -6.14 -6.06 -27.28
CA LEU A 276 -7.56 -5.73 -27.10
C LEU A 276 -7.97 -4.37 -27.71
N LYS A 277 -7.08 -3.74 -28.49
CA LYS A 277 -7.40 -2.63 -29.40
C LYS A 277 -7.69 -3.13 -30.79
#